data_AF-A0A7X8ZDZ4-F1
#
_entry.id   AF-A0A7X8ZDZ4-F1
#
_cell.length_a   1.000
_cell.length_b   1.000
_cell.length_c   1.000
_cell.angle_alpha   90.00
_cell.angle_beta   90.00
_cell.angle_gamma   90.00
#
_symmetry.space_group_name_H-M   'P 1'
#
loop_
_entity.id
_entity.type
_entity.pdbx_description
1 polymer ?
#
loop_
_entity_poly.entity_id
_entity_poly.type
_entity_poly.pdbx_seq_one_letter_code
_entity_poly.pdbx_strand_id
1 'polypeptide(L)' 'MTTPLRVAVIGAGPAGIYASDLLIRNEEHDIHVDLFEQMPAPFGLIRYGVAPDHPRIKGIVKSL' A
#
# COMPACT_ATOMS: atom_id res chain seq x y z
N MET A 1 25.30 -11.16 -9.86
CA MET A 1 23.86 -10.86 -9.94
C MET A 1 23.33 -10.91 -8.53
N THR A 2 23.02 -9.76 -7.93
CA THR A 2 22.35 -9.69 -6.63
C THR A 2 20.89 -10.09 -6.85
N THR A 3 20.41 -11.07 -6.09
CA THR A 3 19.00 -11.45 -6.10
C THR A 3 18.16 -10.32 -5.49
N PRO A 4 17.02 -9.93 -6.09
CA PRO A 4 16.16 -8.90 -5.52
C PRO A 4 15.67 -9.30 -4.12
N LEU A 5 15.60 -8.33 -3.21
CA LEU A 5 14.96 -8.51 -1.92
C LEU A 5 13.45 -8.61 -2.14
N ARG A 6 12.83 -9.71 -1.72
CA ARG A 6 11.38 -9.91 -1.85
C ARG A 6 10.70 -9.69 -0.51
N VAL A 7 9.73 -8.79 -0.47
CA VAL A 7 8.99 -8.43 0.75
C VAL A 7 7.51 -8.72 0.53
N ALA A 8 6.90 -9.45 1.46
CA ALA A 8 5.45 -9.62 1.51
C ALA A 8 4.86 -8.61 2.49
N VAL A 9 3.91 -7.80 2.03
CA VAL A 9 3.15 -6.87 2.87
C VAL A 9 1.73 -7.40 3.03
N ILE A 10 1.30 -7.62 4.28
CA ILE A 10 -0.03 -8.16 4.59
C ILE A 10 -0.96 -7.02 5.01
N GLY A 11 -1.90 -6.68 4.14
CA GLY A 11 -2.88 -5.60 4.28
C GLY A 11 -2.62 -4.45 3.31
N ALA A 12 -3.55 -4.17 2.41
CA ALA A 12 -3.51 -3.08 1.44
C ALA A 12 -4.25 -1.82 1.94
N GLY A 13 -4.18 -1.56 3.25
CA GLY A 13 -4.56 -0.27 3.84
C GLY A 13 -3.50 0.81 3.61
N PRO A 14 -3.75 2.06 4.07
CA PRO A 14 -2.78 3.15 3.91
C PRO A 14 -1.38 2.83 4.42
N ALA A 15 -1.25 2.16 5.56
CA ALA A 15 0.06 1.79 6.11
C ALA A 15 0.83 0.82 5.19
N GLY A 16 0.15 -0.22 4.69
CA GLY A 16 0.77 -1.22 3.83
C GLY A 16 1.16 -0.66 2.47
N ILE A 17 0.30 0.16 1.85
CA ILE A 17 0.60 0.82 0.57
C ILE A 17 1.76 1.80 0.75
N TYR A 18 1.74 2.65 1.79
CA TYR A 18 2.81 3.61 2.00
C TYR A 18 4.16 2.95 2.30
N ALA A 19 4.18 1.89 3.12
CA ALA A 19 5.40 1.13 3.34
C ALA A 19 5.91 0.48 2.05
N SER A 20 5.00 -0.06 1.23
CA SER A 20 5.34 -0.64 -0.08
C SER A 20 5.95 0.39 -1.02
N ASP A 21 5.35 1.59 -1.12
CA ASP A 21 5.86 2.70 -1.95
C ASP A 21 7.27 3.13 -1.52
N LEU A 22 7.52 3.26 -0.21
CA LEU A 22 8.85 3.58 0.29
C LEU A 22 9.89 2.49 -0.02
N LEU A 23 9.50 1.21 0.05
CA LEU A 23 10.38 0.09 -0.25
C LEU A 23 10.76 0.04 -1.74
N ILE A 24 9.79 0.18 -2.64
CA ILE A 24 10.06 0.11 -4.10
C ILE A 24 10.83 1.32 -4.62
N ARG A 25 10.81 2.45 -3.90
CA ARG A 25 11.60 3.65 -4.24
C ARG A 25 13.04 3.61 -3.74
N ASN A 26 13.45 2.53 -3.07
CA ASN A 26 14.84 2.39 -2.65
C ASN A 26 15.75 2.24 -3.89
N GLU A 27 16.67 3.19 -4.08
CA GLU A 27 17.61 3.18 -5.22
C GLU A 27 18.86 2.31 -4.97
N GLU A 28 19.14 1.95 -3.72
CA GLU A 28 20.33 1.18 -3.33
C GLU A 28 20.12 -0.34 -3.45
N HIS A 29 18.87 -0.79 -3.41
CA HIS A 29 18.49 -2.20 -3.43
C HIS A 29 17.39 -2.47 -4.44
N ASP A 30 17.54 -3.57 -5.18
CA ASP A 30 16.47 -4.11 -6.01
C ASP A 30 15.43 -4.78 -5.10
N ILE A 31 14.30 -4.12 -4.85
CA ILE A 31 13.25 -4.58 -3.93
C ILE A 31 11.95 -4.84 -4.68
N HIS A 32 11.41 -6.06 -4.52
CA HIS A 32 10.11 -6.46 -5.04
C HIS A 32 9.13 -6.63 -3.89
N VAL A 33 7.96 -5.99 -3.99
CA VAL A 33 6.92 -6.07 -2.97
C VAL A 33 5.70 -6.82 -3.51
N ASP A 34 5.33 -7.89 -2.82
CA ASP A 34 4.07 -8.60 -3.01
C ASP A 34 3.08 -8.12 -1.94
N LEU A 35 2.04 -7.37 -2.34
CA LEU A 35 1.03 -6.82 -1.44
C LEU A 35 -0.21 -7.72 -1.40
N PHE A 36 -0.54 -8.24 -0.23
CA PHE A 36 -1.67 -9.14 0.00
C PHE A 36 -2.81 -8.41 0.72
N GLU A 37 -4.04 -8.66 0.30
CA GLU A 37 -5.23 -8.08 0.92
C GLU A 37 -6.31 -9.17 1.06
N GLN A 38 -6.97 -9.18 2.22
CA GLN A 38 -8.05 -10.12 2.52
C GLN A 38 -9.36 -9.68 1.85
N MET A 39 -9.59 -8.36 1.77
CA MET A 39 -10.79 -7.78 1.19
C MET A 39 -10.72 -7.73 -0.35
N PRO A 40 -11.85 -7.83 -1.08
CA PRO A 40 -11.82 -7.83 -2.56
C PRO A 40 -11.27 -6.56 -3.21
N ALA A 41 -11.25 -5.44 -2.48
CA ALA A 41 -10.71 -4.17 -2.96
C ALA A 41 -9.80 -3.53 -1.90
N PRO A 42 -8.71 -2.86 -2.34
CA PRO A 42 -7.70 -2.29 -1.46
C PRO A 42 -8.18 -1.02 -0.74
N PHE A 43 -7.25 -0.35 -0.05
CA PHE A 43 -7.35 0.89 0.71
C PHE A 43 -7.93 0.75 2.12
N GLY A 44 -8.27 -0.46 2.56
CA GLY A 44 -8.67 -0.76 3.93
C GLY A 44 -9.68 0.25 4.49
N LEU A 45 -9.35 0.89 5.62
CA LEU A 45 -10.23 1.85 6.28
C LEU A 45 -10.54 3.10 5.44
N ILE A 46 -9.72 3.47 4.45
CA ILE A 46 -10.09 4.58 3.54
C ILE A 46 -11.34 4.21 2.75
N ARG A 47 -11.46 2.93 2.36
CA ARG A 47 -12.63 2.41 1.63
C ARG A 47 -13.78 2.05 2.57
N TYR A 48 -13.49 1.29 3.62
CA TYR A 48 -14.50 0.62 4.46
C TYR A 48 -14.77 1.31 5.80
N GLY A 49 -13.94 2.27 6.21
CA GLY A 49 -14.06 2.97 7.50
C GLY A 49 -14.44 4.44 7.38
N VAL A 50 -13.88 5.17 6.41
CA VAL A 50 -14.17 6.59 6.21
C VAL A 50 -15.63 6.78 5.83
N ALA A 51 -16.33 7.58 6.62
CA ALA A 51 -17.73 7.88 6.44
C ALA A 51 -18.01 8.46 5.03
N PRO A 52 -19.17 8.16 4.43
CA PRO A 52 -19.45 8.52 3.03
C PRO A 52 -19.53 10.04 2.79
N ASP A 53 -19.86 10.82 3.82
CA ASP A 53 -19.90 12.29 3.85
C ASP A 53 -18.51 12.94 3.99
N HIS A 54 -17.44 12.16 4.09
CA HIS A 54 -16.05 12.61 4.16
C HIS A 54 -15.25 12.31 2.88
N PRO A 55 -15.67 12.79 1.68
CA PRO A 55 -15.03 12.43 0.41
C PRO A 55 -13.59 12.93 0.31
N ARG A 56 -13.24 14.02 1.00
CA ARG A 56 -11.85 14.54 1.04
C ARG A 56 -10.87 13.51 1.60
N ILE A 57 -11.25 12.82 2.68
CA ILE A 57 -10.43 11.77 3.31
C ILE A 57 -10.41 10.49 2.44
N LYS A 58 -11.35 10.29 1.53
CA LYS A 58 -11.25 9.22 0.53
C LYS A 58 -10.29 9.56 -0.62
N GLY A 59 -9.97 10.85 -0.81
CA GLY A 59 -9.10 11.35 -1.88
C GLY A 59 -7.61 11.05 -1.70
N ILE A 60 -7.14 10.75 -0.47
CA ILE A 60 -5.73 10.39 -0.19
C ILE A 60 -5.26 9.18 -0.99
N VAL A 61 -6.18 8.32 -1.46
CA VAL A 61 -5.85 7.21 -2.37
C VAL A 61 -5.02 7.66 -3.59
N LYS A 62 -5.16 8.92 -4.05
CA LYS A 62 -4.37 9.44 -5.18
C LYS A 62 -2.95 9.87 -4.81
N SER A 63 -2.66 10.00 -3.52
CA SER A 63 -1.38 10.45 -2.97
C SER A 63 -0.60 9.32 -2.31
N LEU A 64 -1.22 8.14 -2.20
CA LEU A 64 -0.58 6.86 -1.87
C LEU A 64 -0.08 6.21 -3.15
#